data_AF-A0A955PAM3-F1
#
_entry.id   AF-A0A955PAM3-F1
#
_cell.length_a   1.000
_cell.length_b   1.000
_cell.length_c   1.000
_cell.angle_alpha   90.00
_cell.angle_beta   90.00
_cell.angle_gamma   90.00
#
_symmetry.space_group_name_H-M   'P 1'
#
loop_
_entity.id
_entity.type
_entity.pdbx_description
1 polymer ?
#
loop_
_entity_poly.entity_id
_entity_poly.type
_entity_poly.pdbx_seq_one_letter_code
_entity_poly.pdbx_strand_id
1 'polypeptide(L)'
;MPINVIVGRNNSGKSHLLELAETLCGKKTFVQGWQYNCRGVLDEELLKRVFPTNQAGGDLGGSDSHWEDHGKQLVGAQVTFEIDSEGNATSVNIAQHKFKNDYPFNDKHRRRREETLKGALHIATHSLLNHRFRRLLADRDIRP
;
A
#
# COMPACT_ATOMS: atom_id res chain seq x y z
N MET A 1 -28.43 4.82 2.72
CA MET A 1 -26.96 4.91 2.60
C MET A 1 -26.38 5.09 4.00
N PRO A 2 -25.32 4.36 4.38
CA PRO A 2 -24.67 4.57 5.67
C PRO A 2 -23.99 5.95 5.70
N ILE A 3 -24.09 6.64 6.85
CA ILE A 3 -23.40 7.92 7.10
C ILE A 3 -22.31 7.64 8.15
N ASN A 4 -21.06 7.94 7.81
CA ASN A 4 -19.94 7.84 8.74
C ASN A 4 -19.80 9.17 9.50
N VAL A 5 -19.79 9.12 10.83
CA VAL A 5 -19.70 10.31 11.70
C VAL A 5 -18.40 10.27 12.50
N ILE A 6 -17.58 11.32 12.40
CA ILE A 6 -16.33 11.48 13.15
C ILE A 6 -16.55 12.47 14.30
N VAL A 7 -16.42 12.02 15.55
CA VAL A 7 -16.65 12.84 16.76
C VAL A 7 -15.37 12.93 17.59
N GLY A 8 -14.99 14.13 18.07
CA GLY A 8 -13.82 14.31 18.93
C GLY A 8 -13.64 15.74 19.45
N ARG A 9 -13.01 15.90 20.62
CA ARG A 9 -12.85 17.18 21.35
C ARG A 9 -11.94 18.24 20.70
N ASN A 10 -11.08 17.86 19.74
CA ASN A 10 -10.10 18.75 19.11
C ASN A 10 -10.36 18.98 17.61
N ASN A 11 -10.37 20.24 17.16
CA ASN A 11 -10.71 20.61 15.78
C ASN A 11 -9.61 20.33 14.75
N SER A 12 -8.33 20.44 15.12
CA SER A 12 -7.20 20.34 14.16
C SER A 12 -7.05 18.95 13.54
N GLY A 13 -7.09 17.89 14.35
CA GLY A 13 -6.92 16.52 13.85
C GLY A 13 -8.08 16.00 12.98
N LYS A 14 -9.29 16.51 13.19
CA LYS A 14 -10.46 16.14 12.37
C LYS A 14 -10.39 16.76 10.97
N SER A 15 -9.99 18.02 10.86
CA SER A 15 -9.82 18.67 9.55
C SER A 15 -8.76 17.96 8.72
N HIS A 16 -7.60 17.64 9.30
CA HIS A 16 -6.54 16.89 8.60
C HIS A 16 -7.01 15.49 8.17
N LEU A 17 -7.78 14.79 8.99
CA LEU A 17 -8.33 13.49 8.62
C LEU A 17 -9.35 13.58 7.47
N LEU A 18 -10.18 14.63 7.45
CA LEU A 18 -11.12 14.87 6.36
C LEU A 18 -10.41 15.25 5.07
N GLU A 19 -9.37 16.07 5.13
CA GLU A 19 -8.53 16.42 3.98
C GLU A 19 -7.81 15.19 3.42
N LEU A 20 -7.28 14.33 4.28
CA LEU A 20 -6.70 13.05 3.88
C LEU A 20 -7.74 12.17 3.18
N ALA A 21 -8.93 12.00 3.78
CA ALA A 21 -10.00 11.19 3.21
C ALA A 21 -10.50 11.72 1.86
N GLU A 22 -10.66 13.04 1.74
CA GLU A 22 -10.99 13.71 0.48
C GLU A 22 -9.93 13.45 -0.58
N THR A 23 -8.66 13.51 -0.20
CA THR A 23 -7.57 13.34 -1.16
C THR A 23 -7.40 11.89 -1.61
N LEU A 24 -7.59 10.93 -0.70
CA LEU A 24 -7.66 9.50 -1.05
C LEU A 24 -8.82 9.21 -2.01
N CYS A 25 -9.93 9.94 -1.93
CA CYS A 25 -11.03 9.82 -2.88
C CYS A 25 -10.70 10.32 -4.31
N GLY A 26 -9.54 10.97 -4.50
CA GLY A 26 -9.08 11.49 -5.78
C GLY A 26 -8.69 10.41 -6.79
N LYS A 27 -8.12 10.84 -7.91
CA LYS A 27 -7.62 9.97 -9.00
C LYS A 27 -6.21 9.42 -8.73
N LYS A 28 -5.50 9.97 -7.74
CA LYS A 28 -4.14 9.56 -7.40
C LYS A 28 -4.20 8.60 -6.23
N THR A 29 -3.51 7.46 -6.33
CA THR A 29 -3.36 6.51 -5.22
C THR A 29 -2.65 7.14 -4.03
N PHE A 30 -1.59 7.92 -4.31
CA PHE A 30 -0.76 8.52 -3.26
C PHE A 30 -0.69 10.03 -3.38
N VAL A 31 -0.75 10.65 -2.20
CA VAL A 31 -0.83 12.11 -2.03
C VAL A 31 0.53 12.67 -1.68
N GLN A 32 0.98 13.67 -2.45
CA GLN A 32 2.18 14.44 -2.14
C GLN A 32 1.96 15.37 -0.94
N GLY A 33 3.00 15.60 -0.14
CA GLY A 33 2.98 16.41 1.06
C GLY A 33 2.52 15.68 2.32
N TRP A 34 2.13 14.40 2.21
CA TRP A 34 1.71 13.56 3.32
C TRP A 34 2.68 12.40 3.52
N GLN A 35 2.91 12.06 4.78
CA GLN A 35 3.62 10.83 5.16
C GLN A 35 2.65 9.94 5.92
N TYR A 36 2.52 8.69 5.48
CA TYR A 36 1.58 7.76 6.09
C TYR A 36 2.04 6.32 5.93
N ASN A 37 1.56 5.48 6.86
CA ASN A 37 1.75 4.05 6.86
C ASN A 37 0.53 3.39 6.21
N CYS A 38 0.77 2.52 5.25
CA CYS A 38 -0.23 1.71 4.58
C CYS A 38 -0.11 0.25 5.00
N ARG A 39 -1.25 -0.42 5.05
CA ARG A 39 -1.33 -1.88 5.18
C ARG A 39 -2.29 -2.42 4.12
N GLY A 40 -1.90 -3.51 3.49
CA GLY A 40 -2.68 -4.13 2.43
C GLY A 40 -2.43 -5.63 2.34
N VAL A 41 -3.07 -6.23 1.33
CA VAL A 41 -2.90 -7.62 0.95
C VAL A 41 -2.34 -7.63 -0.47
N LEU A 42 -1.28 -8.41 -0.70
CA LEU A 42 -0.70 -8.56 -2.03
C LEU A 42 -1.58 -9.49 -2.87
N ASP A 43 -2.17 -8.94 -3.93
CA ASP A 43 -2.99 -9.71 -4.87
C ASP A 43 -2.14 -10.34 -5.98
N GLU A 44 -2.67 -11.40 -6.58
CA GLU A 44 -2.00 -12.17 -7.62
C GLU A 44 -1.78 -11.36 -8.92
N GLU A 45 -2.69 -10.45 -9.26
CA GLU A 45 -2.61 -9.67 -10.50
C GLU A 45 -1.43 -8.69 -10.45
N LEU A 46 -1.30 -7.95 -9.34
CA LEU A 46 -0.16 -7.11 -9.05
C LEU A 46 1.12 -7.95 -9.05
N LEU A 47 1.15 -9.06 -8.31
CA LEU A 47 2.36 -9.87 -8.18
C LEU A 47 2.82 -10.50 -9.50
N LYS A 48 1.91 -10.89 -10.40
CA LYS A 48 2.27 -11.40 -11.73
C LYS A 48 2.88 -10.34 -12.64
N ARG A 49 2.51 -9.07 -12.46
CA ARG A 49 3.15 -7.94 -13.18
C ARG A 49 4.54 -7.65 -12.65
N VAL A 50 4.74 -7.85 -11.34
CA VAL A 50 6.00 -7.58 -10.63
C VAL A 50 6.99 -8.73 -10.79
N PHE A 51 6.49 -9.97 -10.76
CA PHE A 51 7.25 -11.21 -10.88
C PHE A 51 6.73 -12.01 -12.07
N PRO A 52 7.22 -11.70 -13.28
CA PRO A 52 6.67 -12.28 -14.50
C PRO A 52 7.01 -13.77 -14.65
N THR A 53 6.14 -14.52 -15.31
CA THR A 53 6.28 -15.97 -15.52
C THR A 53 7.30 -16.34 -16.61
N ASN A 54 7.71 -15.38 -17.43
CA ASN A 54 8.62 -15.57 -18.57
C ASN A 54 10.04 -15.07 -18.29
N GLN A 55 10.35 -14.68 -17.06
CA GLN A 55 11.68 -14.20 -16.66
C GLN A 55 12.22 -15.07 -15.52
N ALA A 56 13.53 -15.36 -15.58
CA ALA A 56 14.26 -16.18 -14.63
C ALA A 56 15.64 -15.56 -14.35
N GLY A 57 16.21 -15.82 -13.18
CA GLY A 57 17.58 -15.40 -12.84
C GLY A 57 17.76 -13.90 -12.58
N GLY A 58 18.94 -13.37 -12.92
CA GLY A 58 19.32 -11.98 -12.65
C GLY A 58 19.55 -11.70 -11.15
N ASP A 59 19.36 -10.45 -10.73
CA ASP A 59 19.55 -10.07 -9.31
C ASP A 59 18.50 -10.67 -8.37
N LEU A 60 17.33 -11.03 -8.90
CA LEU A 60 16.30 -11.77 -8.18
C LEU A 60 16.68 -13.24 -7.98
N GLY A 61 17.52 -13.81 -8.86
CA GLY A 61 17.91 -15.22 -8.83
C GLY A 61 16.77 -16.16 -9.23
N GLY A 62 16.86 -17.40 -8.77
CA GLY A 62 15.89 -18.45 -9.07
C GLY A 62 16.37 -19.48 -10.09
N SER A 63 15.82 -20.68 -10.01
CA SER A 63 16.04 -21.78 -10.97
C SER A 63 14.93 -21.85 -12.02
N ASP A 64 13.72 -21.44 -11.63
CA ASP A 64 12.54 -21.42 -12.49
C ASP A 64 12.23 -19.96 -12.87
N SER A 65 10.94 -19.59 -12.94
CA SER A 65 10.52 -18.22 -13.19
C SER A 65 10.45 -17.38 -11.91
N HIS A 66 10.59 -16.05 -12.04
CA HIS A 66 10.39 -15.10 -10.94
C HIS A 66 9.03 -15.30 -10.26
N TRP A 67 8.01 -15.65 -11.03
CA TRP A 67 6.70 -16.00 -10.49
C TRP A 67 6.76 -17.21 -9.55
N GLU A 68 7.30 -18.34 -9.99
CA GLU A 68 7.31 -19.59 -9.21
C GLU A 68 8.25 -19.49 -7.98
N ASP A 69 9.42 -18.86 -8.16
CA ASP A 69 10.42 -18.75 -7.11
C ASP A 69 10.10 -17.67 -6.07
N HIS A 70 9.36 -16.61 -6.45
CA HIS A 70 9.15 -15.44 -5.60
C HIS A 70 7.69 -14.99 -5.50
N GLY A 71 7.04 -14.74 -6.64
CA GLY A 71 5.71 -14.08 -6.66
C GLY A 71 4.59 -14.92 -6.06
N LYS A 72 4.52 -16.21 -6.41
CA LYS A 72 3.44 -17.12 -6.02
C LYS A 72 3.27 -17.28 -4.51
N GLN A 73 4.38 -17.19 -3.78
CA GLN A 73 4.42 -17.39 -2.33
C GLN A 73 3.95 -16.15 -1.56
N LEU A 74 3.83 -15.01 -2.25
CA LEU A 74 3.38 -13.73 -1.69
C LEU A 74 1.88 -13.48 -1.87
N VAL A 75 1.18 -14.31 -2.64
CA VAL A 75 -0.25 -14.12 -2.89
C VAL A 75 -1.01 -14.24 -1.58
N GLY A 76 -1.79 -13.20 -1.24
CA GLY A 76 -2.52 -13.12 0.01
C GLY A 76 -1.69 -12.68 1.21
N ALA A 77 -0.39 -12.42 1.03
CA ALA A 77 0.48 -11.94 2.10
C ALA A 77 0.08 -10.54 2.55
N GLN A 78 0.15 -10.30 3.85
CA GLN A 78 -0.03 -8.95 4.39
C GLN A 78 1.25 -8.15 4.23
N VAL A 79 1.11 -6.96 3.67
CA VAL A 79 2.21 -6.01 3.49
C VAL A 79 1.92 -4.73 4.25
N THR A 80 2.94 -4.19 4.88
CA THR A 80 2.96 -2.86 5.48
C THR A 80 4.05 -2.05 4.78
N PHE A 81 3.75 -0.81 4.41
CA PHE A 81 4.72 0.06 3.75
C PHE A 81 4.50 1.52 4.12
N GLU A 82 5.56 2.31 4.08
CA GLU A 82 5.50 3.76 4.31
C GLU A 82 5.53 4.50 2.98
N ILE A 83 4.73 5.55 2.89
CA ILE A 83 4.78 6.53 1.81
C ILE A 83 5.42 7.82 2.33
N ASP A 84 6.42 8.32 1.62
CA ASP A 84 7.03 9.62 1.91
C ASP A 84 6.22 10.79 1.34
N SER A 85 6.68 12.01 1.64
CA SER A 85 6.06 13.26 1.18
C SER A 85 6.07 13.44 -0.35
N GLU A 86 6.87 12.66 -1.08
CA GLU A 86 6.89 12.68 -2.55
C GLU A 86 5.89 11.69 -3.16
N GLY A 87 5.29 10.83 -2.32
CA GLY A 87 4.38 9.77 -2.76
C GLY A 87 5.10 8.46 -3.08
N ASN A 88 6.38 8.33 -2.72
CA ASN A 88 7.15 7.12 -2.96
C ASN A 88 7.04 6.16 -1.76
N ALA A 89 6.95 4.87 -2.06
CA ALA A 89 7.14 3.86 -1.02
C ALA A 89 8.59 3.87 -0.55
N THR A 90 8.85 3.93 0.76
CA THR A 90 10.21 4.00 1.35
C THR A 90 10.61 2.74 2.10
N SER A 91 9.67 2.11 2.81
CA SER A 91 9.84 0.85 3.53
C SER A 91 8.78 -0.16 3.09
N VAL A 92 9.15 -1.44 3.01
CA VAL A 92 8.23 -2.53 2.69
C VAL A 92 8.51 -3.67 3.66
N ASN A 93 7.48 -4.07 4.40
CA ASN A 93 7.53 -5.18 5.34
C ASN A 93 6.42 -6.17 4.98
N ILE A 94 6.80 -7.41 4.71
CA ILE A 94 5.87 -8.50 4.44
C ILE A 94 5.82 -9.37 5.68
N ALA A 95 4.63 -9.54 6.25
CA ALA A 95 4.44 -10.39 7.41
C ALA A 95 4.89 -11.81 7.03
N GLN A 96 5.94 -12.28 7.72
CA GLN A 96 6.70 -13.52 7.49
C GLN A 96 5.95 -14.59 6.67
N HIS A 97 6.15 -14.57 5.35
CA HIS A 97 5.86 -15.72 4.50
C HIS A 97 7.10 -16.61 4.49
N LYS A 98 6.95 -17.87 4.89
CA LYS A 98 8.02 -18.87 4.76
C LYS A 98 8.19 -19.15 3.28
N PHE A 99 9.28 -18.66 2.69
CA PHE A 99 9.56 -18.97 1.30
C PHE A 99 10.17 -20.37 1.20
N LYS A 100 9.83 -21.12 0.14
CA LYS A 100 10.44 -22.44 -0.14
C LYS A 100 11.97 -22.39 -0.16
N ASN A 101 12.54 -21.24 -0.50
CA ASN A 101 13.98 -21.00 -0.61
C ASN A 101 14.54 -20.11 0.51
N ASP A 102 13.86 -19.99 1.66
CA ASP A 102 14.43 -19.36 2.88
C ASP A 102 15.49 -20.28 3.50
N TYR A 103 16.53 -20.62 2.74
CA TYR A 103 17.80 -21.01 3.32
C TYR A 103 18.39 -19.78 4.04
N PRO A 104 19.00 -19.94 5.23
CA PRO A 104 19.42 -18.84 6.11
C PRO A 104 20.50 -17.89 5.55
N PHE A 105 20.90 -18.05 4.28
CA PHE A 105 21.99 -17.30 3.63
C PHE A 105 21.56 -16.36 2.49
N ASN A 106 20.27 -16.25 2.15
CA ASN A 106 19.81 -15.53 0.96
C ASN A 106 19.24 -14.11 1.20
N ASP A 107 19.84 -13.36 2.14
CA ASP A 107 19.47 -11.97 2.46
C ASP A 107 19.45 -11.04 1.23
N LYS A 108 20.28 -11.31 0.21
CA LYS A 108 20.30 -10.58 -1.07
C LYS A 108 18.97 -10.71 -1.84
N HIS A 109 18.43 -11.92 -1.94
CA HIS A 109 17.19 -12.19 -2.65
C HIS A 109 15.97 -11.64 -1.91
N ARG A 110 16.01 -11.63 -0.56
CA ARG A 110 14.99 -10.92 0.24
C ARG A 110 15.00 -9.42 -0.06
N ARG A 111 16.16 -8.77 0.05
CA ARG A 111 16.29 -7.32 -0.24
C ARG A 111 15.84 -6.99 -1.67
N ARG A 112 16.24 -7.79 -2.66
CA ARG A 112 15.87 -7.52 -4.05
C ARG A 112 14.37 -7.65 -4.28
N ARG A 113 13.71 -8.64 -3.67
CA ARG A 113 12.24 -8.73 -3.69
C ARG A 113 11.58 -7.52 -3.06
N GLU A 114 12.06 -7.07 -1.91
CA GLU A 114 11.54 -5.88 -1.23
C GLU A 114 11.71 -4.63 -2.11
N GLU A 115 12.86 -4.44 -2.77
CA GLU A 115 13.08 -3.34 -3.72
C GLU A 115 12.16 -3.43 -4.95
N THR A 116 12.00 -4.62 -5.51
CA THR A 116 11.11 -4.85 -6.65
C THR A 116 9.64 -4.57 -6.28
N LEU A 117 9.20 -5.00 -5.09
CA LEU A 117 7.87 -4.67 -4.57
C LEU A 117 7.73 -3.17 -4.27
N LYS A 118 8.72 -2.56 -3.65
CA LYS A 118 8.76 -1.12 -3.37
C LYS A 118 8.53 -0.31 -4.65
N GLY A 119 9.19 -0.70 -5.74
CA GLY A 119 9.00 -0.11 -7.06
C GLY A 119 7.59 -0.29 -7.62
N ALA A 120 6.84 -1.31 -7.20
CA ALA A 120 5.49 -1.59 -7.68
C ALA A 120 4.38 -1.03 -6.79
N LEU A 121 4.65 -0.67 -5.54
CA LEU A 121 3.61 -0.20 -4.63
C LEU A 121 2.95 1.12 -5.06
N HIS A 122 3.61 1.92 -5.92
CA HIS A 122 3.02 3.13 -6.51
C HIS A 122 1.73 2.90 -7.32
N ILE A 123 1.52 1.67 -7.83
CA ILE A 123 0.28 1.27 -8.51
C ILE A 123 -0.71 0.52 -7.61
N ALA A 124 -0.46 0.48 -6.30
CA ALA A 124 -1.42 -0.07 -5.36
C ALA A 124 -2.77 0.66 -5.51
N THR A 125 -3.85 -0.01 -5.10
CA THR A 125 -5.18 0.59 -5.08
C THR A 125 -5.77 0.46 -3.69
N HIS A 126 -6.78 1.26 -3.38
CA HIS A 126 -7.48 1.21 -2.11
C HIS A 126 -8.97 1.49 -2.32
N SER A 127 -9.81 1.10 -1.35
CA SER A 127 -11.27 1.16 -1.46
C SER A 127 -11.84 2.57 -1.63
N LEU A 128 -11.17 3.61 -1.15
CA LEU A 128 -11.61 5.00 -1.33
C LEU A 128 -11.36 5.56 -2.74
N LEU A 129 -10.56 4.89 -3.57
CA LEU A 129 -10.14 5.44 -4.87
C LEU A 129 -11.36 5.63 -5.77
N ASN A 130 -11.46 6.80 -6.42
CA ASN A 130 -12.60 7.18 -7.28
C ASN A 130 -13.97 7.27 -6.56
N HIS A 131 -14.03 7.23 -5.23
CA HIS A 131 -15.27 7.53 -4.51
C HIS A 131 -15.53 9.04 -4.48
N ARG A 132 -16.80 9.44 -4.34
CA ARG A 132 -17.16 10.85 -4.19
C ARG A 132 -17.19 11.23 -2.72
N PHE A 133 -16.17 11.97 -2.27
CA PHE A 133 -16.19 12.58 -0.94
C PHE A 133 -17.21 13.73 -0.89
N ARG A 134 -17.96 13.81 0.21
CA ARG A 134 -18.87 14.94 0.51
C ARG A 134 -18.71 15.33 1.96
N ARG A 135 -18.47 16.61 2.20
CA ARG A 135 -18.36 17.18 3.54
C ARG A 135 -19.68 17.83 3.93
N LEU A 136 -20.23 17.41 5.07
CA LEU A 136 -21.33 18.11 5.73
C LEU A 136 -20.76 18.79 6.97
N LEU A 137 -20.84 20.10 7.01
CA LEU A 137 -20.53 20.89 8.19
C LEU A 137 -21.81 21.07 8.99
N ALA A 138 -21.78 20.68 10.26
CA ALA A 138 -22.79 21.11 11.20
C ALA A 138 -22.32 22.45 11.78
N ASP A 139 -22.85 23.55 11.26
CA ASP A 139 -22.63 24.85 11.89
C ASP A 139 -23.24 24.84 13.28
N ARG A 140 -22.51 25.41 14.25
CA ARG A 140 -23.02 25.67 15.60
C ARG A 140 -23.90 26.93 15.57
N ASP A 141 -25.03 26.87 14.87
CA ASP A 141 -26.08 27.87 15.03
C ASP A 141 -27.09 27.37 16.06
N ILE A 142 -26.76 27.65 17.34
CA ILE A 142 -27.77 27.77 18.38
C ILE A 142 -27.62 29.18 18.94
N ARG A 143 -28.43 30.11 18.41
CA ARG A 143 -28.89 31.33 19.12
C ARG A 143 -30.36 31.52 18.77
N PRO A 144 -31.19 31.68 19.81
CA PRO A 144 -31.64 33.03 20.17
C PRO A 144 -31.00 33.54 21.45
#